data_AF-A0A6M0Q8U3-F1
#
_entry.id   AF-A0A6M0Q8U3-F1
#
_cell.length_a   1.000
_cell.length_b   1.000
_cell.length_c   1.000
_cell.angle_alpha   90.00
_cell.angle_beta   90.00
_cell.angle_gamma   90.00
#
_symmetry.space_group_name_H-M   'P 1'
#
loop_
_entity.id
_entity.type
_entity.pdbx_description
1 polymer ?
#
loop_
_entity_poly.entity_id
_entity_poly.type
_entity_poly.pdbx_seq_one_letter_code
_entity_poly.pdbx_strand_id
1 'polypeptide(L)' 'MKSRVVAGVLGILLGNFGIHKFYLGKIGMGILYLAFFWTGIPGIIGLIEGILYLVKTEEEFQAKYGR' A
#
# COMPACT_ATOMS: atom_id res chain seq x y z
N MET A 1 5.69 3.83 -14.35
CA MET A 1 6.18 4.53 -13.14
C MET A 1 5.01 4.71 -12.18
N LYS A 2 5.08 4.09 -11.01
CA LYS A 2 4.07 4.27 -9.95
C LYS A 2 4.51 5.40 -9.03
N SER A 3 3.60 6.21 -8.51
CA SER A 3 3.94 7.30 -7.58
C SER A 3 3.98 6.79 -6.15
N ARG A 4 5.09 7.05 -5.44
CA ARG A 4 5.20 6.75 -3.99
C ARG A 4 4.19 7.51 -3.15
N VAL A 5 3.87 8.74 -3.57
CA VAL A 5 2.88 9.60 -2.90
C VAL A 5 1.49 8.99 -3.03
N VAL A 6 1.10 8.56 -4.23
CA VAL A 6 -0.19 7.91 -4.46
C VAL A 6 -0.28 6.60 -3.65
N ALA A 7 0.76 5.76 -3.68
CA ALA A 7 0.78 4.53 -2.89
C ALA A 7 0.67 4.82 -1.38
N GLY A 8 1.35 5.86 -0.88
CA GLY A 8 1.31 6.29 0.51
C GLY A 8 -0.07 6.78 0.94
N VAL A 9 -0.66 7.69 0.16
CA VAL A 9 -2.01 8.25 0.43
C VAL A 9 -3.06 7.14 0.39
N LEU A 10 -2.99 6.23 -0.58
CA LEU A 10 -3.87 5.07 -0.65
C LEU A 10 -3.69 4.14 0.56
N GLY A 11 -2.46 3.96 1.06
CA GLY A 11 -2.19 3.17 2.27
C GLY A 11 -2.79 3.80 3.53
N ILE A 12 -2.69 5.12 3.68
CA ILE A 12 -3.20 5.84 4.85
C ILE A 12 -4.74 5.87 4.86
N LEU A 13 -5.36 6.24 3.74
CA LEU A 13 -6.81 6.46 3.68
C LEU A 13 -7.59 5.17 3.40
N LEU A 14 -7.02 4.29 2.58
CA LEU A 14 -7.68 3.09 2.04
C LEU A 14 -6.91 1.81 2.38
N GLY A 15 -6.03 1.87 3.38
CA GLY A 15 -5.21 0.75 3.85
C GLY A 15 -6.04 -0.42 4.32
N ASN A 16 -7.17 -0.17 4.98
CA ASN A 16 -8.05 -1.24 5.47
C ASN A 16 -8.63 -2.11 4.34
N PHE A 17 -8.78 -1.53 3.16
CA PHE A 17 -9.25 -2.24 1.96
C PHE A 17 -8.08 -2.77 1.11
N GLY A 18 -6.83 -2.46 1.46
CA GLY A 18 -5.64 -2.89 0.72
C GLY A 18 -5.49 -2.28 -0.67
N ILE A 19 -6.15 -1.14 -0.95
CA ILE A 19 -6.19 -0.53 -2.29
C ILE A 19 -4.78 -0.17 -2.80
N HIS A 20 -3.88 0.25 -1.90
CA HIS A 20 -2.47 0.49 -2.24
C HIS A 20 -1.76 -0.76 -2.76
N LYS A 21 -2.15 -1.98 -2.34
CA LYS A 21 -1.56 -3.23 -2.86
C LYS A 21 -1.94 -3.47 -4.31
N PHE A 22 -3.19 -3.19 -4.68
CA PHE A 22 -3.64 -3.27 -6.07
C PHE A 22 -2.93 -2.24 -6.93
N TYR A 23 -2.79 -1.00 -6.45
CA TYR A 23 -2.01 0.03 -7.13
C TYR A 23 -0.56 -0.40 -7.40
N LEU A 24 0.05 -1.08 -6.43
CA LEU A 24 1.42 -1.60 -6.56
C LEU A 24 1.53 -2.87 -7.42
N GLY A 25 0.43 -3.43 -7.93
CA GLY A 25 0.39 -4.68 -8.71
C GLY A 25 0.46 -5.95 -7.86
N LYS A 26 0.32 -5.83 -6.53
CA LYS A 26 0.36 -6.97 -5.59
C LYS A 26 -1.05 -7.49 -5.32
N ILE A 27 -1.70 -8.01 -6.36
CA ILE A 27 -3.12 -8.45 -6.33
C ILE A 27 -3.38 -9.46 -5.21
N GLY A 28 -2.53 -10.48 -5.05
CA GLY A 28 -2.71 -11.49 -3.99
C GLY A 28 -2.71 -10.89 -2.57
N MET A 29 -1.85 -9.90 -2.31
CA MET A 29 -1.87 -9.17 -1.04
C MET A 29 -3.10 -8.28 -0.89
N GLY A 30 -3.56 -7.67 -1.98
CA GLY A 30 -4.81 -6.90 -1.98
C GLY A 30 -6.02 -7.76 -1.63
N ILE A 31 -6.12 -8.96 -2.21
CA ILE A 31 -7.18 -9.93 -1.89
C ILE A 31 -7.10 -10.35 -0.42
N LEU A 32 -5.90 -10.60 0.10
CA LEU A 32 -5.71 -10.92 1.52
C LEU A 32 -6.21 -9.79 2.42
N TYR A 33 -5.89 -8.54 2.10
CA TYR A 33 -6.38 -7.38 2.85
C TYR A 33 -7.91 -7.29 2.80
N LEU A 34 -8.51 -7.51 1.63
CA LEU A 34 -9.97 -7.57 1.47
C LEU A 34 -10.62 -8.76 2.18
N ALA A 35 -9.90 -9.85 2.45
CA ALA A 35 -10.43 -10.95 3.25
C ALA A 35 -10.44 -10.62 4.76
N PHE A 36 -9.50 -9.77 5.21
CA PHE A 36 -9.34 -9.40 6.61
C PHE A 36 -9.81 -7.99 6.97
N PHE A 37 -10.38 -7.21 6.03
CA PHE A 37 -10.75 -5.80 6.25
C PHE A 37 -11.69 -5.59 7.45
N TRP A 38 -12.55 -6.56 7.75
CA TRP A 38 -13.49 -6.55 8.86
C TRP A 38 -12.81 -6.70 10.23
N THR A 39 -11.57 -7.18 10.28
CA THR A 39 -10.78 -7.28 11.51
C THR A 39 -10.13 -5.95 11.92
N GLY A 40 -10.09 -4.96 11.03
CA GLY A 40 -9.38 -3.69 11.24
C GLY A 40 -7.84 -3.79 11.22
N ILE A 41 -7.27 -5.00 11.28
CA ILE A 41 -5.83 -5.27 11.20
C ILE A 41 -5.22 -4.71 9.90
N PRO A 42 -5.82 -4.91 8.71
CA PRO A 42 -5.29 -4.33 7.47
C PRO A 42 -5.24 -2.81 7.48
N GLY A 43 -6.10 -2.14 8.24
CA GLY A 43 -6.09 -0.70 8.42
C GLY A 43 -4.81 -0.21 9.10
N ILE A 44 -4.41 -0.86 10.20
CA ILE A 44 -3.18 -0.51 10.93
C ILE A 44 -1.95 -0.81 10.07
N ILE A 45 -1.91 -1.98 9.43
CA ILE A 45 -0.78 -2.34 8.55
C ILE A 45 -0.71 -1.38 7.36
N GLY A 46 -1.85 -1.07 6.74
CA GLY A 46 -1.94 -0.12 5.63
C GLY A 46 -1.48 1.29 6.01
N LEU A 47 -1.78 1.76 7.22
CA LEU A 47 -1.29 3.03 7.75
C LEU A 47 0.24 3.04 7.87
N ILE A 48 0.82 1.99 8.47
CA ILE A 48 2.28 1.83 8.60
C ILE A 48 2.94 1.80 7.22
N GLU A 49 2.40 1.00 6.31
CA GLU A 49 2.92 0.89 4.95
C GLU A 49 2.76 2.19 4.16
N GLY A 50 1.65 2.90 4.34
CA GLY A 50 1.41 4.21 3.74
C GLY A 50 2.47 5.22 4.14
N ILE A 51 2.77 5.32 5.44
CA ILE A 51 3.86 6.15 5.96
C ILE A 51 5.21 5.67 5.39
N LEU A 52 5.46 4.36 5.38
CA LEU A 52 6.70 3.78 4.86
C LEU A 52 6.93 4.14 3.38
N TYR A 53 5.88 4.19 2.56
CA TYR A 53 6.01 4.60 1.15
C TYR A 53 6.30 6.08 1.00
N LEU A 54 5.77 6.94 1.88
CA LEU A 54 6.04 8.37 1.85
C LEU A 54 7.47 8.72 2.28
N VAL A 55 8.05 7.98 3.23
CA VAL A 55 9.42 8.22 3.71
C VAL A 55 10.50 7.58 2.84
N LYS A 56 10.14 6.61 1.98
CA LYS A 56 11.07 6.00 1.03
C LYS A 56 11.51 6.97 -0.06
N THR A 57 12.78 6.92 -0.47
CA THR A 57 13.24 7.72 -1.62
C THR A 57 12.59 7.25 -2.92
N GLU A 58 12.57 8.10 -3.94
CA GLU A 58 12.00 7.75 -5.23
C GLU A 58 12.77 6.58 -5.87
N GLU A 59 14.10 6.56 -5.76
CA GLU A 59 14.94 5.48 -6.27
C GLU A 59 14.61 4.14 -5.60
N GLU A 60 14.51 4.13 -4.27
CA GLU A 60 14.15 2.91 -3.53
C GLU A 60 12.75 2.42 -3.88
N PHE A 61 11.81 3.35 -4.05
CA PHE A 61 10.43 3.02 -4.39
C PHE A 61 10.36 2.45 -5.80
N GLN A 62 10.97 3.08 -6.79
CA GLN A 62 10.99 2.60 -8.17
C GLN A 62 11.77 1.29 -8.30
N ALA A 63 12.87 1.10 -7.56
CA ALA A 63 13.60 -0.18 -7.57
C ALA A 63 12.73 -1.36 -7.11
N LYS A 64 11.83 -1.13 -6.16
CA LYS A 64 10.95 -2.17 -5.59
C LYS A 64 9.60 -2.29 -6.29
N TYR A 65 9.05 -1.19 -6.82
CA TYR A 65 7.67 -1.08 -7.30
C TYR A 65 7.53 -0.51 -8.71
N GLY A 66 8.61 -0.11 -9.37
CA GLY A 66 8.61 0.56 -10.68
C GLY A 66 8.25 -0.34 -11.87
N ARG A 67 8.00 -1.63 -11.62
CA ARG A 67 7.49 -2.60 -12.60
C ARG A 67 6.01 -2.38 -12.89
#